data_AF-A0A6A4KHH3-F1
#
_entry.id   AF-A0A6A4KHH3-F1
#
_cell.length_a   1.000
_cell.length_b   1.000
_cell.length_c   1.000
_cell.angle_alpha   90.00
_cell.angle_beta   90.00
_cell.angle_gamma   90.00
#
_symmetry.space_group_name_H-M   'P 1'
#
loop_
_entity.id
_entity.type
_entity.pdbx_description
1 polymer ?
#
loop_
_entity_poly.entity_id
_entity_poly.type
_entity_poly.pdbx_seq_one_letter_code
_entity_poly.pdbx_strand_id
1 'polypeptide(L)'
;MMKEKVTKLHFYFRDQVSGKNPTAVSVAQANNTFQSPTFFGLVRVIDDALTVGPEPNSLIVGRPQGAFTSAGLEEAGLLMTLNFVFTSGEYNGSTLSILGRNPIFNLYRELPIVGGSGVFRLARGIATAKTYTFNTTSATILRPPILAFLSHREREMGKVFAILLLCSMVMAIPAVHGIDESPEAVAEWFEYLPKMKEKVTKLQFYFHEQVSGKNPTAVKVAYANMTFQSPTLFGLVVVIDDALTVGPDPKSEIVGHAQGIYESADLVDGVAVMSLSFVFTTGEYNGSTLSLLGRNAVLHPYREMPIVGGSGVFRLARGIATAKTYFYNATSGDAINEYNVVVLHY
;
A
#
# COMPACT_ATOMS: atom_id res chain seq x y z
N MET A 1 -6.62 -18.48 -28.08
CA MET A 1 -6.27 -18.10 -26.68
C MET A 1 -6.40 -16.59 -26.57
N MET A 2 -6.85 -16.06 -25.44
CA MET A 2 -6.70 -14.62 -25.17
C MET A 2 -5.23 -14.34 -24.84
N LYS A 3 -4.67 -13.25 -25.36
CA LYS A 3 -3.35 -12.75 -24.96
C LYS A 3 -3.50 -11.77 -23.79
N GLU A 4 -2.45 -11.63 -23.00
CA GLU A 4 -2.32 -10.52 -22.06
C GLU A 4 -1.94 -9.24 -22.82
N LYS A 5 -2.54 -8.10 -22.46
CA LYS A 5 -2.19 -6.77 -22.97
C LYS A 5 -1.49 -5.99 -21.85
N VAL A 6 -0.21 -5.66 -22.03
CA VAL A 6 0.43 -4.60 -21.23
C VAL A 6 -0.18 -3.27 -21.67
N THR A 7 -0.74 -2.52 -20.72
CA THR A 7 -1.23 -1.16 -20.93
C THR A 7 -0.36 -0.22 -20.09
N LYS A 8 0.18 0.82 -20.73
CA LYS A 8 0.94 1.91 -20.08
C LYS A 8 0.04 3.15 -20.04
N LEU A 9 -0.32 3.62 -18.84
CA LEU A 9 -1.07 4.86 -18.62
C LEU A 9 -0.18 5.90 -17.95
N HIS A 10 -0.36 7.17 -18.30
CA HIS A 10 0.23 8.31 -17.60
C HIS A 10 -0.87 9.34 -17.33
N PHE A 11 -0.90 9.85 -16.10
CA PHE A 11 -1.80 10.90 -15.65
C PHE A 11 -1.22 11.54 -14.39
N TYR A 12 -1.87 12.59 -13.89
CA TYR A 12 -1.55 13.26 -12.63
C TYR A 12 -2.75 13.11 -11.69
N PHE A 13 -2.53 13.03 -10.38
CA PHE A 13 -3.59 13.28 -9.41
C PHE A 13 -3.23 14.36 -8.41
N ARG A 14 -4.25 15.05 -7.91
CA ARG A 14 -4.13 16.13 -6.94
C ARG A 14 -4.86 15.81 -5.64
N ASP A 15 -4.06 15.51 -4.64
CA ASP A 15 -4.44 15.45 -3.23
C ASP A 15 -4.53 16.89 -2.68
N GLN A 16 -5.68 17.29 -2.15
CA GLN A 16 -5.91 18.60 -1.56
C GLN A 16 -6.55 18.46 -0.17
N VAL A 17 -5.73 18.51 0.88
CA VAL A 17 -6.17 18.31 2.27
C VAL A 17 -6.67 19.59 2.96
N SER A 18 -6.66 20.76 2.29
CA SER A 18 -7.04 22.05 2.87
C SER A 18 -7.58 23.07 1.85
N GLY A 19 -7.93 24.27 2.31
CA GLY A 19 -8.56 25.32 1.50
C GLY A 19 -10.09 25.20 1.46
N LYS A 20 -10.75 25.87 0.50
CA LYS A 20 -12.22 25.95 0.45
C LYS A 20 -12.91 24.64 0.08
N ASN A 21 -12.28 23.85 -0.80
CA ASN A 21 -12.81 22.61 -1.35
C ASN A 21 -11.76 21.48 -1.17
N PRO A 22 -11.55 20.94 0.04
CA PRO A 22 -10.64 19.82 0.24
C PRO A 22 -11.19 18.56 -0.44
N THR A 23 -10.32 17.79 -1.10
CA THR A 23 -10.62 16.47 -1.67
C THR A 23 -10.28 15.32 -0.72
N ALA A 24 -9.50 15.61 0.33
CA ALA A 24 -9.04 14.66 1.32
C ALA A 24 -9.45 15.09 2.74
N VAL A 25 -10.04 14.17 3.52
CA VAL A 25 -10.61 14.45 4.86
C VAL A 25 -10.12 13.40 5.87
N SER A 26 -9.69 13.84 7.05
CA SER A 26 -9.35 12.95 8.17
C SER A 26 -10.60 12.27 8.74
N VAL A 27 -10.57 10.95 8.87
CA VAL A 27 -11.70 10.14 9.38
C VAL A 27 -11.38 9.37 10.67
N ALA A 28 -10.11 9.08 10.94
CA ALA A 28 -9.65 8.45 12.17
C ALA A 28 -8.22 8.90 12.50
N GLN A 29 -7.85 8.86 13.79
CA GLN A 29 -6.53 9.26 14.29
C GLN A 29 -6.26 8.65 15.68
N ALA A 30 -4.99 8.46 16.04
CA ALA A 30 -4.61 8.13 17.41
C ALA A 30 -4.36 9.39 18.26
N ASN A 31 -4.37 9.25 19.59
CA ASN A 31 -4.13 10.37 20.52
C ASN A 31 -2.74 11.03 20.39
N ASN A 32 -1.77 10.30 19.84
CA ASN A 32 -0.39 10.74 19.59
C ASN A 32 -0.10 11.11 18.11
N THR A 33 -1.11 11.09 17.23
CA THR A 33 -0.93 11.29 15.78
C THR A 33 -0.30 12.64 15.42
N PHE A 34 -0.64 13.74 16.10
CA PHE A 34 -0.07 15.06 15.80
C PHE A 34 1.27 15.34 16.50
N GLN A 35 1.71 14.43 17.36
CA GLN A 35 3.01 14.45 18.04
C GLN A 35 4.01 13.53 17.31
N SER A 36 3.54 12.62 16.46
CA SER A 36 4.36 11.79 15.57
C SER A 36 4.88 12.61 14.37
N PRO A 37 6.18 12.53 14.03
CA PRO A 37 6.75 13.23 12.87
C PRO A 37 6.25 12.70 11.52
N THR A 38 5.66 11.49 11.49
CA THR A 38 5.10 10.84 10.30
C THR A 38 3.56 10.93 10.24
N PHE A 39 2.94 11.59 11.22
CA PHE A 39 1.50 11.56 11.48
C PHE A 39 0.95 10.13 11.70
N PHE A 40 1.73 9.24 12.31
CA PHE A 40 1.34 7.84 12.53
C PHE A 40 -0.05 7.68 13.15
N GLY A 41 -0.83 6.75 12.63
CA GLY A 41 -2.24 6.53 13.02
C GLY A 41 -3.26 7.43 12.33
N LEU A 42 -2.84 8.41 11.50
CA LEU A 42 -3.78 9.21 10.72
C LEU A 42 -4.40 8.39 9.58
N VAL A 43 -5.73 8.36 9.50
CA VAL A 43 -6.48 7.82 8.35
C VAL A 43 -7.24 8.94 7.65
N ARG A 44 -7.09 9.03 6.33
CA ARG A 44 -7.85 9.95 5.46
C ARG A 44 -8.61 9.22 4.37
N VAL A 45 -9.82 9.69 4.08
CA VAL A 45 -10.57 9.35 2.85
C VAL A 45 -10.31 10.42 1.80
N ILE A 46 -10.18 10.02 0.53
CA ILE A 46 -9.93 10.91 -0.60
C ILE A 46 -10.94 10.69 -1.74
N ASP A 47 -11.24 11.78 -2.44
CA ASP A 47 -11.92 11.82 -3.75
C ASP A 47 -11.21 12.85 -4.64
N ASP A 48 -10.02 12.49 -5.12
CA ASP A 48 -9.11 13.40 -5.80
C ASP A 48 -9.47 13.60 -7.28
N ALA A 49 -8.93 14.64 -7.92
CA ALA A 49 -9.00 14.80 -9.38
C ALA A 49 -7.85 14.05 -10.07
N LEU A 50 -8.18 13.21 -11.06
CA LEU A 50 -7.21 12.60 -11.99
C LEU A 50 -7.20 13.39 -13.29
N THR A 51 -6.06 13.93 -13.70
CA THR A 51 -5.92 14.82 -14.87
C THR A 51 -4.85 14.37 -15.86
N VAL A 52 -4.96 14.79 -17.12
CA VAL A 52 -3.95 14.48 -18.17
C VAL A 52 -2.63 15.24 -17.99
N GLY A 53 -2.66 16.40 -17.33
CA GLY A 53 -1.51 17.24 -17.01
C GLY A 53 -1.60 17.82 -15.59
N PRO A 54 -0.53 18.46 -15.07
CA PRO A 54 -0.47 18.97 -13.70
C PRO A 54 -1.30 20.25 -13.46
N GLU A 55 -1.76 20.92 -14.52
CA GLU A 55 -2.36 22.26 -14.45
C GLU A 55 -3.71 22.29 -13.70
N PRO A 56 -4.05 23.37 -12.96
CA PRO A 56 -5.33 23.46 -12.25
C PRO A 56 -6.61 23.36 -13.09
N ASN A 57 -6.51 23.57 -14.39
CA ASN A 57 -7.59 23.48 -15.38
C ASN A 57 -7.39 22.32 -16.37
N SER A 58 -6.47 21.40 -16.10
CA SER A 58 -6.19 20.26 -16.97
C SER A 58 -7.38 19.28 -17.03
N LEU A 59 -7.56 18.58 -18.16
CA LEU A 59 -8.72 17.73 -18.39
C LEU A 59 -8.79 16.59 -17.36
N ILE A 60 -9.90 16.52 -16.63
CA ILE A 60 -10.20 15.42 -15.70
C ILE A 60 -10.59 14.16 -16.49
N VAL A 61 -9.91 13.06 -16.18
CA VAL A 61 -10.10 11.73 -16.81
C VAL A 61 -10.56 10.65 -15.82
N GLY A 62 -10.60 10.99 -14.53
CA GLY A 62 -10.99 10.06 -13.48
C GLY A 62 -10.87 10.67 -12.08
N ARG A 63 -10.97 9.81 -11.05
CA ARG A 63 -10.81 10.15 -9.64
C ARG A 63 -10.14 8.99 -8.88
N PRO A 64 -9.02 9.18 -8.17
CA PRO A 64 -8.59 8.26 -7.12
C PRO A 64 -9.56 8.38 -5.94
N GLN A 65 -10.17 7.26 -5.57
CA GLN A 65 -11.17 7.18 -4.51
C GLN A 65 -10.82 6.06 -3.53
N GLY A 66 -10.92 6.33 -2.23
CA GLY A 66 -10.61 5.36 -1.18
C GLY A 66 -9.96 6.03 0.02
N ALA A 67 -8.99 5.36 0.64
CA ALA A 67 -8.31 5.86 1.83
C ALA A 67 -6.78 5.77 1.73
N PHE A 68 -6.10 6.58 2.54
CA PHE A 68 -4.71 6.35 2.92
C PHE A 68 -4.53 6.42 4.44
N THR A 69 -3.55 5.67 4.94
CA THR A 69 -3.21 5.58 6.37
C THR A 69 -1.73 5.87 6.56
N SER A 70 -1.37 6.80 7.45
CA SER A 70 0.01 6.99 7.91
C SER A 70 0.42 5.84 8.81
N ALA A 71 1.16 4.89 8.25
CA ALA A 71 1.44 3.58 8.84
C ALA A 71 2.95 3.29 8.98
N GLY A 72 3.80 4.30 8.90
CA GLY A 72 5.20 4.23 9.32
C GLY A 72 5.47 5.15 10.51
N LEU A 73 6.25 4.68 11.48
CA LEU A 73 6.72 5.41 12.67
C LEU A 73 8.04 6.14 12.38
N GLU A 74 8.97 5.48 11.69
CA GLU A 74 10.33 6.01 11.45
C GLU A 74 10.41 6.91 10.20
N GLU A 75 9.70 6.54 9.14
CA GLU A 75 9.61 7.29 7.88
C GLU A 75 8.15 7.39 7.42
N ALA A 76 7.83 8.38 6.56
CA ALA A 76 6.47 8.68 6.11
C ALA A 76 5.94 7.67 5.07
N GLY A 77 5.77 6.42 5.51
CA GLY A 77 5.07 5.36 4.79
C GLY A 77 3.56 5.55 4.89
N LEU A 78 2.90 5.77 3.75
CA LEU A 78 1.44 5.67 3.66
C LEU A 78 1.05 4.27 3.15
N LEU A 79 0.13 3.59 3.83
CA LEU A 79 -0.65 2.53 3.19
C LEU A 79 -1.71 3.20 2.30
N MET A 80 -1.70 2.90 1.01
CA MET A 80 -2.72 3.37 0.06
C MET A 80 -3.72 2.24 -0.20
N THR A 81 -5.02 2.53 -0.04
CA THR A 81 -6.12 1.61 -0.35
C THR A 81 -7.10 2.34 -1.27
N LEU A 82 -6.80 2.34 -2.58
CA LEU A 82 -7.43 3.21 -3.57
C LEU A 82 -7.99 2.46 -4.78
N ASN A 83 -9.08 2.97 -5.34
CA ASN A 83 -9.52 2.70 -6.70
C ASN A 83 -9.29 3.94 -7.57
N PHE A 84 -8.53 3.80 -8.65
CA PHE A 84 -8.45 4.79 -9.72
C PHE A 84 -9.64 4.57 -10.65
N VAL A 85 -10.66 5.41 -10.53
CA VAL A 85 -11.93 5.32 -11.27
C VAL A 85 -11.84 6.21 -12.51
N PHE A 86 -11.90 5.62 -13.71
CA PHE A 86 -11.83 6.37 -14.96
C PHE A 86 -13.23 6.82 -15.41
N THR A 87 -13.38 8.10 -15.73
CA THR A 87 -14.68 8.75 -16.01
C THR A 87 -14.78 9.35 -17.42
N SER A 88 -13.72 9.26 -18.23
CA SER A 88 -13.72 9.63 -19.64
C SER A 88 -12.69 8.82 -20.45
N GLY A 89 -12.64 9.01 -21.77
CA GLY A 89 -11.75 8.27 -22.68
C GLY A 89 -12.11 6.80 -22.90
N GLU A 90 -11.17 6.02 -23.44
CA GLU A 90 -11.31 4.57 -23.72
C GLU A 90 -11.72 3.75 -22.48
N TYR A 91 -11.29 4.20 -21.30
CA TYR A 91 -11.38 3.44 -20.06
C TYR A 91 -12.57 3.84 -19.16
N ASN A 92 -13.46 4.72 -19.63
CA ASN A 92 -14.62 5.21 -18.88
C ASN A 92 -15.45 4.06 -18.25
N GLY A 93 -15.76 4.17 -16.96
CA GLY A 93 -16.48 3.15 -16.19
C GLY A 93 -15.62 1.95 -15.76
N SER A 94 -14.31 2.00 -15.99
CA SER A 94 -13.34 0.99 -15.52
C SER A 94 -12.58 1.49 -14.30
N THR A 95 -12.02 0.57 -13.50
CA THR A 95 -11.19 0.91 -12.34
C THR A 95 -9.90 0.11 -12.29
N LEU A 96 -8.86 0.67 -11.66
CA LEU A 96 -7.66 -0.05 -11.21
C LEU A 96 -7.55 0.07 -9.69
N SER A 97 -7.34 -1.05 -9.01
CA SER A 97 -7.26 -1.11 -7.55
C SER A 97 -5.81 -1.17 -7.09
N ILE A 98 -5.43 -0.27 -6.20
CA ILE A 98 -4.12 -0.22 -5.55
C ILE A 98 -4.29 -0.57 -4.07
N LEU A 99 -3.49 -1.54 -3.61
CA LEU A 99 -3.20 -1.74 -2.21
C LEU A 99 -1.68 -1.84 -2.05
N GLY A 100 -1.10 -1.02 -1.19
CA GLY A 100 0.30 -1.16 -0.79
C GLY A 100 0.94 0.12 -0.25
N ARG A 101 2.23 0.00 0.07
CA ARG A 101 3.04 1.08 0.63
C ARG A 101 3.35 2.18 -0.39
N ASN A 102 3.36 3.42 0.07
CA ASN A 102 3.78 4.60 -0.68
C ASN A 102 4.60 5.52 0.26
N PRO A 103 5.94 5.36 0.29
CA PRO A 103 6.82 6.20 1.09
C PRO A 103 7.01 7.57 0.42
N ILE A 104 6.30 8.61 0.88
CA ILE A 104 6.06 9.83 0.08
C ILE A 104 7.29 10.67 -0.27
N PHE A 105 8.44 10.44 0.40
CA PHE A 105 9.67 11.20 0.18
C PHE A 105 10.64 10.58 -0.84
N ASN A 106 10.43 9.34 -1.32
CA ASN A 106 11.22 8.83 -2.44
C ASN A 106 10.93 9.62 -3.73
N LEU A 107 11.93 9.69 -4.59
CA LEU A 107 11.84 10.30 -5.91
C LEU A 107 10.89 9.50 -6.81
N TYR A 108 11.02 8.18 -6.80
CA TYR A 108 10.14 7.20 -7.42
C TYR A 108 9.62 6.20 -6.38
N ARG A 109 8.38 5.77 -6.56
CA ARG A 109 7.65 4.89 -5.62
C ARG A 109 6.87 3.87 -6.41
N GLU A 110 6.88 2.61 -5.99
CA GLU A 110 6.08 1.55 -6.59
C GLU A 110 4.93 1.12 -5.70
N LEU A 111 3.72 1.20 -6.23
CA LEU A 111 2.49 0.76 -5.57
C LEU A 111 1.89 -0.42 -6.39
N PRO A 112 1.59 -1.57 -5.77
CA PRO A 112 1.00 -2.70 -6.49
C PRO A 112 -0.41 -2.42 -7.00
N ILE A 113 -0.67 -2.75 -8.26
CA ILE A 113 -2.02 -2.84 -8.82
C ILE A 113 -2.51 -4.26 -8.59
N VAL A 114 -3.42 -4.41 -7.62
CA VAL A 114 -3.90 -5.69 -7.08
C VAL A 114 -5.20 -6.17 -7.72
N GLY A 115 -5.81 -5.35 -8.58
CA GLY A 115 -7.04 -5.70 -9.29
C GLY A 115 -7.54 -4.59 -10.21
N GLY A 116 -8.72 -4.82 -10.81
CA GLY A 116 -9.40 -3.84 -11.64
C GLY A 116 -10.75 -4.32 -12.17
N SER A 117 -11.52 -3.40 -12.76
CA SER A 117 -12.88 -3.62 -13.26
C SER A 117 -13.09 -3.04 -14.66
N GLY A 118 -14.28 -3.20 -15.25
CA GLY A 118 -14.58 -2.69 -16.59
C GLY A 118 -13.76 -3.40 -17.67
N VAL A 119 -12.83 -2.68 -18.33
CA VAL A 119 -11.82 -3.20 -19.27
C VAL A 119 -10.57 -3.76 -18.57
N PHE A 120 -10.41 -3.49 -17.28
CA PHE A 120 -9.25 -3.89 -16.46
C PHE A 120 -9.57 -5.08 -15.55
N ARG A 121 -10.52 -5.94 -15.94
CA ARG A 121 -10.78 -7.20 -15.22
C ARG A 121 -9.52 -8.06 -15.20
N LEU A 122 -9.28 -8.69 -14.05
CA LEU A 122 -8.08 -9.49 -13.78
C LEU A 122 -6.76 -8.69 -13.88
N ALA A 123 -6.81 -7.35 -13.80
CA ALA A 123 -5.60 -6.53 -13.92
C ALA A 123 -4.62 -6.77 -12.77
N ARG A 124 -3.34 -6.91 -13.14
CA ARG A 124 -2.20 -7.04 -12.22
C ARG A 124 -1.06 -6.19 -12.75
N GLY A 125 -0.41 -5.40 -11.91
CA GLY A 125 0.56 -4.41 -12.37
C GLY A 125 1.26 -3.62 -11.27
N ILE A 126 1.91 -2.54 -11.70
CA ILE A 126 2.62 -1.59 -10.85
C ILE A 126 2.23 -0.18 -11.26
N ALA A 127 1.86 0.65 -10.30
CA ALA A 127 1.86 2.09 -10.44
C ALA A 127 3.21 2.62 -9.95
N THR A 128 4.04 3.13 -10.85
CA THR A 128 5.14 4.01 -10.43
C THR A 128 4.56 5.38 -10.09
N ALA A 129 5.10 6.11 -9.12
CA ALA A 129 4.64 7.45 -8.76
C ALA A 129 5.79 8.35 -8.29
N LYS A 130 5.82 9.58 -8.81
CA LYS A 130 6.72 10.66 -8.38
C LYS A 130 5.92 11.78 -7.70
N THR A 131 6.58 12.78 -7.11
CA THR A 131 5.94 14.03 -6.66
C THR A 131 6.37 15.15 -7.59
N TYR A 132 5.41 15.87 -8.18
CA TYR A 132 5.64 16.98 -9.11
C TYR A 132 5.73 18.32 -8.36
N THR A 133 4.76 18.58 -7.48
CA THR A 133 4.82 19.70 -6.52
C THR A 133 4.28 19.27 -5.17
N PHE A 134 4.92 19.75 -4.12
CA PHE A 134 4.44 19.69 -2.74
C PHE A 134 4.43 21.11 -2.16
N ASN A 135 3.29 21.57 -1.69
CA ASN A 135 3.15 22.87 -1.02
C ASN A 135 2.82 22.62 0.45
N THR A 136 3.72 22.97 1.37
CA THR A 136 3.53 22.75 2.82
C THR A 136 2.43 23.62 3.44
N THR A 137 2.08 24.74 2.82
CA THR A 137 1.09 25.71 3.33
C THR A 137 -0.34 25.38 2.90
N SER A 138 -0.54 24.82 1.70
CA SER A 138 -1.84 24.29 1.25
C SER A 138 -1.98 22.77 1.41
N ALA A 139 -0.86 22.09 1.70
CA ALA A 139 -0.72 20.63 1.73
C ALA A 139 -1.35 19.96 0.48
N THR A 140 -1.04 20.54 -0.69
CA THR A 140 -1.44 20.03 -2.01
C THR A 140 -0.32 19.17 -2.58
N ILE A 141 -0.63 17.93 -2.96
CA ILE A 141 0.33 17.00 -3.59
C ILE A 141 -0.11 16.71 -5.02
N LEU A 142 0.67 17.14 -6.01
CA LEU A 142 0.54 16.66 -7.38
C LEU A 142 1.48 15.46 -7.57
N ARG A 143 0.91 14.31 -7.90
CA ARG A 143 1.66 13.07 -8.18
C ARG A 143 1.38 12.64 -9.62
N PRO A 144 2.38 12.60 -10.52
CA PRO A 144 2.30 11.80 -11.75
C PRO A 144 2.61 10.35 -11.41
N PRO A 145 1.63 9.44 -11.56
CA PRO A 145 1.94 8.03 -11.69
C PRO A 145 1.93 7.53 -13.14
N ILE A 146 2.83 6.60 -13.44
CA ILE A 146 2.82 5.81 -14.66
C ILE A 146 2.45 4.38 -14.28
N LEU A 147 1.27 3.95 -14.73
CA LEU A 147 0.71 2.64 -14.43
C LEU A 147 1.03 1.70 -15.58
N ALA A 148 1.81 0.66 -15.30
CA ALA A 148 2.07 -0.46 -16.19
C ALA A 148 1.40 -1.71 -15.62
N PHE A 149 0.43 -2.25 -16.33
CA PHE A 149 -0.32 -3.44 -15.89
C PHE A 149 -0.73 -4.31 -17.06
N LEU A 150 -0.96 -5.58 -16.77
CA LEU A 150 -1.51 -6.58 -17.68
C LEU A 150 -3.04 -6.58 -17.54
N SER A 151 -3.80 -6.67 -18.63
CA SER A 151 -5.24 -6.95 -18.62
C SER A 151 -5.69 -7.81 -19.81
N HIS A 152 -6.95 -8.26 -19.80
CA HIS A 152 -7.54 -9.13 -20.84
C HIS A 152 -8.80 -8.54 -21.49
N ARG A 153 -8.66 -7.86 -22.64
CA ARG A 153 -9.55 -7.93 -23.82
C ARG A 153 -9.07 -7.10 -25.02
N GLU A 154 -9.56 -7.44 -26.21
CA GLU A 154 -9.44 -6.71 -27.48
C GLU A 154 -10.42 -5.52 -27.57
N ARG A 155 -10.27 -4.52 -28.46
CA ARG A 155 -9.55 -4.45 -29.76
C ARG A 155 -8.40 -3.41 -29.77
N GLU A 156 -7.58 -3.44 -30.82
CA GLU A 156 -6.51 -2.45 -31.08
C GLU A 156 -6.99 -1.16 -31.74
N MET A 157 -6.32 -0.03 -31.44
CA MET A 157 -5.94 1.03 -32.38
C MET A 157 -4.86 1.97 -31.78
N GLY A 158 -3.98 2.53 -32.61
CA GLY A 158 -3.28 3.82 -32.36
C GLY A 158 -1.94 3.81 -31.60
N LYS A 159 -1.00 4.68 -32.02
CA LYS A 159 0.28 4.99 -31.34
C LYS A 159 0.51 6.51 -31.31
N VAL A 160 1.06 7.07 -30.22
CA VAL A 160 1.58 8.46 -30.10
C VAL A 160 2.82 8.48 -29.16
N PHE A 161 3.64 9.54 -29.17
CA PHE A 161 5.02 9.63 -28.66
C PHE A 161 5.28 10.60 -27.46
N ALA A 162 6.19 10.20 -26.57
CA ALA A 162 7.39 10.89 -26.02
C ALA A 162 7.40 12.25 -25.22
N ILE A 163 8.03 12.18 -24.02
CA ILE A 163 9.16 13.00 -23.46
C ILE A 163 8.96 14.50 -23.08
N LEU A 164 9.26 14.89 -21.81
CA LEU A 164 10.43 15.75 -21.39
C LEU A 164 10.63 15.94 -19.85
N LEU A 165 11.86 16.34 -19.46
CA LEU A 165 12.33 16.78 -18.11
C LEU A 165 12.04 18.29 -17.88
N LEU A 166 12.32 19.02 -16.78
CA LEU A 166 13.16 18.93 -15.55
C LEU A 166 12.27 19.24 -14.28
N CYS A 167 12.68 19.57 -13.04
CA CYS A 167 13.96 19.93 -12.38
C CYS A 167 13.99 19.46 -10.89
N SER A 168 14.68 20.15 -9.97
CA SER A 168 14.85 19.77 -8.55
C SER A 168 14.93 20.93 -7.54
N MET A 169 14.56 20.65 -6.29
CA MET A 169 15.18 21.22 -5.07
C MET A 169 15.20 20.12 -3.98
N VAL A 170 16.28 20.05 -3.20
CA VAL A 170 16.49 19.01 -2.18
C VAL A 170 16.35 19.60 -0.78
N MET A 171 15.52 18.97 0.05
CA MET A 171 15.51 19.13 1.50
C MET A 171 16.10 17.86 2.11
N ALA A 172 17.15 17.98 2.93
CA ALA A 172 17.85 16.83 3.49
C ALA A 172 17.07 16.22 4.67
N ILE A 173 16.22 15.24 4.36
CA ILE A 173 15.64 14.26 5.29
C ILE A 173 16.25 12.89 4.88
N PRO A 174 16.64 12.02 5.83
CA PRO A 174 17.21 10.70 5.48
C PRO A 174 16.26 9.86 4.63
N ALA A 175 16.84 9.05 3.75
CA ALA A 175 16.15 8.46 2.61
C ALA A 175 16.83 7.15 2.15
N VAL A 176 16.16 6.05 1.83
CA VAL A 176 14.80 5.58 2.23
C VAL A 176 14.79 4.03 2.14
N HIS A 177 13.84 3.36 2.79
CA HIS A 177 13.54 1.95 2.48
C HIS A 177 12.52 1.82 1.33
N GLY A 178 13.02 1.78 0.08
CA GLY A 178 12.19 1.53 -1.11
C GLY A 178 13.02 1.42 -2.40
N ILE A 179 12.59 0.60 -3.37
CA ILE A 179 13.22 0.55 -4.70
C ILE A 179 12.89 1.83 -5.49
N ASP A 180 13.92 2.65 -5.77
CA ASP A 180 13.84 3.92 -6.50
C ASP A 180 14.06 3.73 -8.03
N GLU A 181 13.33 2.80 -8.64
CA GLU A 181 13.34 2.61 -10.10
C GLU A 181 12.45 3.65 -10.80
N SER A 182 12.97 4.25 -11.88
CA SER A 182 12.22 5.24 -12.65
C SER A 182 11.09 4.59 -13.47
N PRO A 183 10.07 5.36 -13.89
CA PRO A 183 8.99 4.85 -14.74
C PRO A 183 9.49 4.19 -16.02
N GLU A 184 10.63 4.66 -16.56
CA GLU A 184 11.28 4.09 -17.74
C GLU A 184 11.86 2.69 -17.44
N ALA A 185 12.57 2.53 -16.32
CA ALA A 185 13.11 1.22 -15.90
C ALA A 185 11.99 0.19 -15.67
N VAL A 186 10.90 0.58 -14.99
CA VAL A 186 9.72 -0.30 -14.82
C VAL A 186 9.03 -0.57 -16.15
N ALA A 187 8.98 0.41 -17.05
CA ALA A 187 8.42 0.25 -18.39
C ALA A 187 9.25 -0.69 -19.29
N GLU A 188 10.57 -0.75 -19.12
CA GLU A 188 11.48 -1.72 -19.75
C GLU A 188 11.34 -3.11 -19.11
N TRP A 189 11.21 -3.20 -17.79
CA TRP A 189 10.94 -4.45 -17.06
C TRP A 189 9.70 -5.17 -17.60
N PHE A 190 8.61 -4.44 -17.85
CA PHE A 190 7.39 -5.00 -18.48
C PHE A 190 7.57 -5.41 -19.95
N GLU A 191 8.52 -4.84 -20.69
CA GLU A 191 8.85 -5.27 -22.07
C GLU A 191 9.76 -6.51 -22.09
N TYR A 192 10.55 -6.72 -21.03
CA TYR A 192 11.33 -7.95 -20.86
C TYR A 192 10.53 -9.09 -20.19
N LEU A 193 9.45 -8.78 -19.45
CA LEU A 193 8.62 -9.76 -18.71
C LEU A 193 8.25 -11.03 -19.50
N PRO A 194 7.87 -11.00 -20.80
CA PRO A 194 7.58 -12.22 -21.58
C PRO A 194 8.77 -13.18 -21.78
N LYS A 195 9.98 -12.78 -21.36
CA LYS A 195 11.23 -13.57 -21.39
C LYS A 195 11.69 -14.00 -19.98
N MET A 196 11.07 -13.47 -18.93
CA MET A 196 11.38 -13.82 -17.53
C MET A 196 10.83 -15.22 -17.20
N LYS A 197 11.33 -15.82 -16.11
CA LYS A 197 10.81 -17.07 -15.57
C LYS A 197 10.21 -16.80 -14.20
N GLU A 198 9.02 -17.32 -13.96
CA GLU A 198 8.38 -17.22 -12.65
C GLU A 198 9.24 -17.93 -11.58
N LYS A 199 9.46 -17.23 -10.47
CA LYS A 199 10.25 -17.65 -9.30
C LYS A 199 9.31 -17.97 -8.13
N VAL A 200 9.68 -18.95 -7.32
CA VAL A 200 9.07 -19.19 -6.00
C VAL A 200 10.04 -18.71 -4.93
N THR A 201 9.67 -17.70 -4.15
CA THR A 201 10.38 -17.35 -2.90
C THR A 201 9.57 -17.84 -1.70
N LYS A 202 10.28 -18.33 -0.69
CA LYS A 202 9.74 -18.66 0.64
C LYS A 202 10.41 -17.77 1.67
N LEU A 203 9.61 -17.11 2.51
CA LEU A 203 10.08 -16.25 3.61
C LEU A 203 9.55 -16.81 4.93
N GLN A 204 10.34 -16.68 5.99
CA GLN A 204 9.91 -16.93 7.37
C GLN A 204 10.38 -15.76 8.23
N PHE A 205 9.48 -15.21 9.05
CA PHE A 205 9.79 -14.11 9.96
C PHE A 205 8.80 -14.08 11.13
N TYR A 206 9.16 -13.39 12.20
CA TYR A 206 8.32 -13.17 13.38
C TYR A 206 7.83 -11.73 13.39
N PHE A 207 6.51 -11.57 13.43
CA PHE A 207 5.78 -10.30 13.52
C PHE A 207 5.56 -9.98 15.00
N HIS A 208 6.01 -8.82 15.46
CA HIS A 208 5.90 -8.38 16.86
C HIS A 208 4.90 -7.23 17.00
N GLU A 209 3.69 -7.56 17.44
CA GLU A 209 2.62 -6.60 17.73
C GLU A 209 2.80 -6.04 19.14
N GLN A 210 3.11 -4.75 19.28
CA GLN A 210 3.27 -4.08 20.57
C GLN A 210 2.15 -3.04 20.78
N VAL A 211 1.10 -3.47 21.48
CA VAL A 211 -0.05 -2.64 21.87
C VAL A 211 0.27 -1.80 23.12
N SER A 212 1.25 -2.23 23.93
CA SER A 212 1.58 -1.64 25.23
C SER A 212 2.96 -0.96 25.29
N GLY A 213 3.39 -0.60 26.50
CA GLY A 213 4.67 0.07 26.75
C GLY A 213 4.64 1.58 26.52
N LYS A 214 5.83 2.20 26.41
CA LYS A 214 5.99 3.64 26.16
C LYS A 214 5.90 4.01 24.68
N ASN A 215 6.33 3.10 23.82
CA ASN A 215 6.44 3.27 22.38
C ASN A 215 5.65 2.14 21.70
N PRO A 216 4.30 2.13 21.76
CA PRO A 216 3.50 1.09 21.10
C PRO A 216 3.61 1.22 19.57
N THR A 217 3.73 0.07 18.89
CA THR A 217 3.73 -0.04 17.43
C THR A 217 2.32 -0.20 16.86
N ALA A 218 1.37 -0.65 17.68
CA ALA A 218 -0.05 -0.79 17.34
C ALA A 218 -0.90 0.26 18.08
N VAL A 219 -1.57 1.17 17.34
CA VAL A 219 -2.39 2.26 17.90
C VAL A 219 -3.84 2.21 17.44
N LYS A 220 -4.77 2.36 18.39
CA LYS A 220 -6.22 2.38 18.14
C LYS A 220 -6.61 3.74 17.56
N VAL A 221 -7.30 3.75 16.41
CA VAL A 221 -7.64 4.98 15.67
C VAL A 221 -9.14 5.23 15.54
N ALA A 222 -9.95 4.18 15.61
CA ALA A 222 -11.41 4.25 15.67
C ALA A 222 -12.00 3.04 16.42
N TYR A 223 -13.20 3.21 16.95
CA TYR A 223 -14.01 2.16 17.57
C TYR A 223 -15.49 2.59 17.60
N ALA A 224 -16.41 1.63 17.66
CA ALA A 224 -17.83 1.90 17.90
C ALA A 224 -18.13 1.95 19.42
N ASN A 225 -19.23 2.60 19.81
CA ASN A 225 -19.64 2.65 21.24
C ASN A 225 -19.76 1.25 21.88
N MET A 226 -20.14 0.23 21.09
CA MET A 226 -20.30 -1.15 21.55
C MET A 226 -19.01 -1.99 21.50
N THR A 227 -17.92 -1.49 20.90
CA THR A 227 -16.69 -2.26 20.64
C THR A 227 -16.13 -2.90 21.92
N PHE A 228 -16.02 -2.15 23.02
CA PHE A 228 -15.50 -2.66 24.29
C PHE A 228 -16.52 -3.44 25.13
N GLN A 229 -17.75 -3.65 24.62
CA GLN A 229 -18.69 -4.63 25.17
C GLN A 229 -18.84 -5.88 24.26
N SER A 230 -18.26 -5.87 23.05
CA SER A 230 -18.26 -7.02 22.15
C SER A 230 -17.16 -8.02 22.54
N PRO A 231 -17.44 -9.33 22.63
CA PRO A 231 -16.42 -10.33 22.89
C PRO A 231 -15.38 -10.47 21.76
N THR A 232 -15.70 -9.98 20.55
CA THR A 232 -14.79 -9.98 19.39
C THR A 232 -14.07 -8.64 19.18
N LEU A 233 -14.34 -7.64 20.04
CA LEU A 233 -13.97 -6.24 19.84
C LEU A 233 -14.50 -5.64 18.51
N PHE A 234 -15.62 -6.15 17.99
CA PHE A 234 -16.23 -5.71 16.73
C PHE A 234 -16.24 -4.18 16.55
N GLY A 235 -15.78 -3.72 15.39
CA GLY A 235 -15.67 -2.30 15.03
C GLY A 235 -14.43 -1.57 15.56
N LEU A 236 -13.52 -2.25 16.27
CA LEU A 236 -12.19 -1.70 16.58
C LEU A 236 -11.34 -1.57 15.29
N VAL A 237 -10.62 -0.46 15.15
CA VAL A 237 -9.67 -0.21 14.06
C VAL A 237 -8.31 0.21 14.64
N VAL A 238 -7.24 -0.44 14.17
CA VAL A 238 -5.87 -0.29 14.68
C VAL A 238 -4.91 -0.06 13.51
N VAL A 239 -3.99 0.89 13.65
CA VAL A 239 -2.88 1.15 12.71
C VAL A 239 -1.59 0.62 13.30
N ILE A 240 -0.77 -0.02 12.46
CA ILE A 240 0.43 -0.75 12.86
C ILE A 240 1.67 -0.33 12.06
N ASP A 241 2.82 -0.35 12.74
CA ASP A 241 4.17 -0.43 12.17
C ASP A 241 4.99 -1.44 12.97
N ASP A 242 4.59 -2.71 12.87
CA ASP A 242 5.09 -3.80 13.71
C ASP A 242 6.38 -4.41 13.15
N ALA A 243 7.38 -4.66 14.01
CA ALA A 243 8.67 -5.18 13.57
C ALA A 243 8.57 -6.62 13.06
N LEU A 244 9.29 -6.91 11.96
CA LEU A 244 9.50 -8.25 11.42
C LEU A 244 10.95 -8.68 11.68
N THR A 245 11.14 -9.81 12.35
CA THR A 245 12.49 -10.30 12.74
C THR A 245 12.77 -11.74 12.32
N VAL A 246 14.05 -12.13 12.33
CA VAL A 246 14.50 -13.51 12.04
C VAL A 246 14.08 -14.54 13.11
N GLY A 247 13.75 -14.11 14.34
CA GLY A 247 13.45 -15.00 15.46
C GLY A 247 12.43 -14.45 16.45
N PRO A 248 11.89 -15.28 17.35
CA PRO A 248 10.84 -14.88 18.30
C PRO A 248 11.34 -13.99 19.46
N ASP A 249 12.64 -13.75 19.59
CA ASP A 249 13.19 -12.75 20.52
C ASP A 249 13.05 -11.35 19.89
N PRO A 250 12.39 -10.38 20.54
CA PRO A 250 12.33 -8.99 20.07
C PRO A 250 13.70 -8.29 19.89
N LYS A 251 14.80 -8.91 20.35
CA LYS A 251 16.19 -8.46 20.13
C LYS A 251 16.88 -9.14 18.94
N SER A 252 16.20 -10.06 18.24
CA SER A 252 16.74 -10.68 17.03
C SER A 252 16.75 -9.68 15.86
N GLU A 253 17.51 -9.98 14.80
CA GLU A 253 17.67 -9.08 13.64
C GLU A 253 16.31 -8.72 13.03
N ILE A 254 16.05 -7.41 12.91
CA ILE A 254 14.91 -6.84 12.19
C ILE A 254 15.22 -6.94 10.69
N VAL A 255 14.34 -7.59 9.93
CA VAL A 255 14.42 -7.75 8.47
C VAL A 255 13.43 -6.87 7.71
N GLY A 256 12.48 -6.26 8.43
CA GLY A 256 11.43 -5.46 7.85
C GLY A 256 10.37 -5.03 8.86
N HIS A 257 9.29 -4.46 8.35
CA HIS A 257 8.15 -3.95 9.12
C HIS A 257 6.82 -4.35 8.47
N ALA A 258 5.78 -4.60 9.27
CA ALA A 258 4.40 -4.74 8.82
C ALA A 258 3.67 -3.39 9.01
N GLN A 259 3.55 -2.65 7.91
CA GLN A 259 2.97 -1.31 7.90
C GLN A 259 1.56 -1.35 7.30
N GLY A 260 0.55 -0.99 8.10
CA GLY A 260 -0.83 -0.97 7.62
C GLY A 260 -1.88 -0.73 8.69
N ILE A 261 -3.05 -1.33 8.47
CA ILE A 261 -4.25 -1.18 9.28
C ILE A 261 -4.95 -2.55 9.43
N TYR A 262 -5.58 -2.79 10.58
CA TYR A 262 -6.48 -3.92 10.75
C TYR A 262 -7.74 -3.53 11.52
N GLU A 263 -8.80 -4.32 11.33
CA GLU A 263 -10.13 -4.03 11.87
C GLU A 263 -10.84 -5.31 12.37
N SER A 264 -11.44 -5.26 13.56
CA SER A 264 -12.21 -6.35 14.15
C SER A 264 -13.58 -6.45 13.46
N ALA A 265 -13.69 -7.34 12.47
CA ALA A 265 -14.78 -7.33 11.48
C ALA A 265 -15.78 -8.49 11.58
N ASP A 266 -15.69 -9.32 12.62
CA ASP A 266 -16.57 -10.48 12.83
C ASP A 266 -17.37 -10.34 14.14
N LEU A 267 -18.63 -10.79 14.12
CA LEU A 267 -19.59 -10.68 15.23
C LEU A 267 -19.60 -11.93 16.13
N VAL A 268 -18.95 -13.01 15.69
CA VAL A 268 -18.96 -14.32 16.36
C VAL A 268 -17.54 -14.77 16.70
N ASP A 269 -16.63 -14.72 15.72
CA ASP A 269 -15.25 -15.17 15.88
C ASP A 269 -14.29 -14.03 16.28
N GLY A 270 -13.21 -14.36 16.98
CA GLY A 270 -12.07 -13.46 17.13
C GLY A 270 -11.32 -13.32 15.80
N VAL A 271 -11.61 -12.26 15.04
CA VAL A 271 -11.11 -12.05 13.67
C VAL A 271 -10.72 -10.59 13.45
N ALA A 272 -9.52 -10.38 12.90
CA ALA A 272 -9.15 -9.14 12.26
C ALA A 272 -9.22 -9.29 10.72
N VAL A 273 -9.66 -8.26 10.01
CA VAL A 273 -9.34 -8.10 8.58
C VAL A 273 -8.06 -7.28 8.51
N MET A 274 -7.02 -7.87 7.92
CA MET A 274 -5.69 -7.27 7.80
C MET A 274 -5.58 -6.60 6.44
N SER A 275 -5.10 -5.35 6.40
CA SER A 275 -4.77 -4.61 5.17
C SER A 275 -3.40 -3.95 5.36
N LEU A 276 -2.35 -4.59 4.87
CA LEU A 276 -0.97 -4.22 5.22
C LEU A 276 0.04 -4.48 4.10
N SER A 277 1.22 -3.86 4.25
CA SER A 277 2.41 -4.18 3.48
C SER A 277 3.49 -4.74 4.41
N PHE A 278 4.04 -5.90 4.07
CA PHE A 278 5.35 -6.29 4.59
C PHE A 278 6.42 -5.52 3.81
N VAL A 279 7.29 -4.82 4.54
CA VAL A 279 8.27 -3.86 4.02
C VAL A 279 9.65 -4.36 4.42
N PHE A 280 10.42 -4.89 3.47
CA PHE A 280 11.74 -5.47 3.79
C PHE A 280 12.82 -4.38 3.79
N THR A 281 13.67 -4.39 4.81
CA THR A 281 14.68 -3.34 5.08
C THR A 281 16.11 -3.87 5.09
N THR A 282 16.31 -5.20 5.08
CA THR A 282 17.63 -5.85 5.02
C THR A 282 17.69 -6.95 3.96
N GLY A 283 18.89 -7.50 3.75
CA GLY A 283 19.12 -8.65 2.87
C GLY A 283 18.82 -8.41 1.39
N GLU A 284 18.54 -9.50 0.67
CA GLU A 284 18.28 -9.50 -0.78
C GLU A 284 16.94 -8.83 -1.18
N TYR A 285 16.06 -8.57 -0.21
CA TYR A 285 14.71 -8.04 -0.43
C TYR A 285 14.57 -6.55 -0.05
N ASN A 286 15.64 -5.88 0.41
CA ASN A 286 15.60 -4.50 0.88
C ASN A 286 14.90 -3.53 -0.11
N GLY A 287 13.99 -2.72 0.40
CA GLY A 287 13.19 -1.76 -0.37
C GLY A 287 12.03 -2.36 -1.17
N SER A 288 11.87 -3.69 -1.15
CA SER A 288 10.75 -4.38 -1.79
C SER A 288 9.61 -4.61 -0.79
N THR A 289 8.38 -4.78 -1.30
CA THR A 289 7.20 -4.99 -0.44
C THR A 289 6.30 -6.12 -0.94
N LEU A 290 5.54 -6.71 -0.02
CA LEU A 290 4.43 -7.62 -0.29
C LEU A 290 3.15 -7.08 0.33
N SER A 291 2.06 -7.03 -0.43
CA SER A 291 0.76 -6.52 0.04
C SER A 291 -0.19 -7.66 0.38
N LEU A 292 -0.79 -7.59 1.56
CA LEU A 292 -1.68 -8.59 2.15
C LEU A 292 -3.05 -7.97 2.43
N LEU A 293 -4.11 -8.67 2.01
CA LEU A 293 -5.51 -8.33 2.33
C LEU A 293 -6.27 -9.61 2.69
N GLY A 294 -6.58 -9.85 3.96
CA GLY A 294 -7.11 -11.16 4.38
C GLY A 294 -7.82 -11.22 5.73
N ARG A 295 -8.70 -12.22 5.89
CA ARG A 295 -9.37 -12.59 7.16
C ARG A 295 -8.38 -13.35 8.05
N ASN A 296 -7.96 -12.75 9.15
CA ASN A 296 -7.07 -13.31 10.16
C ASN A 296 -7.91 -13.75 11.38
N ALA A 297 -8.37 -15.00 11.39
CA ALA A 297 -9.11 -15.57 12.51
C ALA A 297 -8.15 -15.91 13.66
N VAL A 298 -7.76 -14.90 14.47
CA VAL A 298 -6.60 -14.96 15.39
C VAL A 298 -6.64 -16.12 16.39
N LEU A 299 -7.83 -16.61 16.75
CA LEU A 299 -8.01 -17.75 17.64
C LEU A 299 -7.67 -19.12 17.00
N HIS A 300 -7.52 -19.19 15.68
CA HIS A 300 -7.13 -20.41 14.99
C HIS A 300 -5.60 -20.62 15.01
N PRO A 301 -5.11 -21.87 15.17
CA PRO A 301 -3.68 -22.16 15.30
C PRO A 301 -2.89 -22.00 13.99
N TYR A 302 -3.57 -22.10 12.84
CA TYR A 302 -3.02 -21.86 11.51
C TYR A 302 -3.99 -21.00 10.73
N ARG A 303 -3.49 -19.91 10.13
CA ARG A 303 -4.31 -18.86 9.51
C ARG A 303 -3.72 -18.47 8.16
N GLU A 304 -4.45 -18.70 7.07
CA GLU A 304 -3.97 -18.36 5.72
C GLU A 304 -4.57 -17.04 5.24
N MET A 305 -3.72 -16.16 4.69
CA MET A 305 -4.09 -14.86 4.13
C MET A 305 -3.41 -14.69 2.77
N PRO A 306 -4.08 -14.14 1.74
CA PRO A 306 -3.50 -14.02 0.42
C PRO A 306 -2.52 -12.84 0.32
N ILE A 307 -1.41 -13.07 -0.36
CA ILE A 307 -0.56 -11.99 -0.90
C ILE A 307 -1.16 -11.58 -2.24
N VAL A 308 -1.65 -10.34 -2.30
CA VAL A 308 -2.43 -9.80 -3.44
C VAL A 308 -1.59 -8.93 -4.39
N GLY A 309 -0.38 -8.56 -3.99
CA GLY A 309 0.57 -7.81 -4.81
C GLY A 309 1.94 -7.65 -4.15
N GLY A 310 2.83 -6.93 -4.82
CA GLY A 310 4.16 -6.59 -4.32
C GLY A 310 4.91 -5.64 -5.26
N SER A 311 6.01 -5.07 -4.78
CA SER A 311 6.84 -4.08 -5.49
C SER A 311 8.33 -4.40 -5.39
N GLY A 312 9.15 -3.76 -6.22
CA GLY A 312 10.60 -4.01 -6.29
C GLY A 312 10.90 -5.41 -6.84
N VAL A 313 11.65 -6.24 -6.10
CA VAL A 313 11.89 -7.63 -6.52
C VAL A 313 10.61 -8.47 -6.56
N PHE A 314 9.55 -8.03 -5.85
CA PHE A 314 8.26 -8.71 -5.79
C PHE A 314 7.20 -8.10 -6.73
N ARG A 315 7.60 -7.43 -7.81
CA ARG A 315 6.67 -6.98 -8.87
C ARG A 315 5.82 -8.15 -9.36
N LEU A 316 4.52 -7.89 -9.51
CA LEU A 316 3.52 -8.90 -9.87
C LEU A 316 3.49 -10.12 -8.91
N ALA A 317 3.80 -9.93 -7.63
CA ALA A 317 3.65 -11.00 -6.64
C ALA A 317 2.19 -11.51 -6.54
N ARG A 318 2.07 -12.80 -6.27
CA ARG A 318 0.85 -13.46 -5.75
C ARG A 318 1.27 -14.62 -4.87
N GLY A 319 0.50 -14.97 -3.86
CA GLY A 319 0.86 -16.07 -2.98
C GLY A 319 0.01 -16.14 -1.73
N ILE A 320 0.55 -16.81 -0.71
CA ILE A 320 -0.09 -16.99 0.59
C ILE A 320 0.89 -16.68 1.72
N ALA A 321 0.37 -16.10 2.79
CA ALA A 321 1.02 -15.99 4.09
C ALA A 321 0.26 -16.87 5.07
N THR A 322 0.93 -17.84 5.69
CA THR A 322 0.39 -18.62 6.80
C THR A 322 0.96 -18.09 8.11
N ALA A 323 0.06 -17.76 9.04
CA ALA A 323 0.39 -17.20 10.34
C ALA A 323 0.00 -18.16 11.48
N LYS A 324 0.83 -18.17 12.52
CA LYS A 324 0.64 -18.92 13.77
C LYS A 324 1.07 -18.05 14.94
N THR A 325 0.29 -17.99 16.00
CA THR A 325 0.69 -17.25 17.22
C THR A 325 1.75 -18.05 17.98
N TYR A 326 2.88 -17.40 18.25
CA TYR A 326 3.99 -17.91 19.06
C TYR A 326 3.85 -17.47 20.52
N PHE A 327 3.46 -16.21 20.74
CA PHE A 327 3.21 -15.61 22.05
C PHE A 327 2.01 -14.67 21.99
N TYR A 328 1.25 -14.58 23.08
CA TYR A 328 0.20 -13.59 23.28
C TYR A 328 0.02 -13.26 24.75
N ASN A 329 -0.04 -11.96 25.08
CA ASN A 329 -0.33 -11.47 26.42
C ASN A 329 -1.74 -10.87 26.47
N ALA A 330 -2.72 -11.64 26.95
CA ALA A 330 -4.12 -11.22 27.05
C ALA A 330 -4.36 -9.98 27.94
N THR A 331 -3.40 -9.61 28.81
CA THR A 331 -3.51 -8.42 29.68
C THR A 331 -3.07 -7.14 28.97
N SER A 332 -2.06 -7.20 28.11
CA SER A 332 -1.50 -6.03 27.42
C SER A 332 -1.91 -5.89 25.96
N GLY A 333 -2.31 -7.01 25.34
CA GLY A 333 -2.59 -7.12 23.90
C GLY A 333 -1.38 -7.52 23.06
N ASP A 334 -0.16 -7.49 23.61
CA ASP A 334 1.07 -7.72 22.84
C ASP A 334 1.15 -9.18 22.34
N ALA A 335 1.58 -9.36 21.09
CA ALA A 335 1.58 -10.65 20.40
C ALA A 335 2.85 -10.85 19.57
N ILE A 336 3.32 -12.10 19.47
CA ILE A 336 4.35 -12.50 18.52
C ILE A 336 3.76 -13.59 17.63
N ASN A 337 3.77 -13.38 16.33
CA ASN A 337 3.22 -14.29 15.33
C ASN A 337 4.31 -14.76 14.37
N GLU A 338 4.50 -16.07 14.27
CA GLU A 338 5.32 -16.68 13.23
C GLU A 338 4.56 -16.59 11.89
N TYR A 339 5.20 -16.01 10.87
CA TYR A 339 4.70 -15.96 9.51
C TYR A 339 5.59 -16.78 8.58
N ASN A 340 4.99 -17.64 7.78
CA ASN A 340 5.61 -18.35 6.66
C ASN A 340 4.91 -17.90 5.37
N VAL A 341 5.65 -17.30 4.45
CA VAL A 341 5.09 -16.67 3.23
C VAL A 341 5.66 -17.35 1.99
N VAL A 342 4.80 -17.70 1.03
CA VAL A 342 5.18 -18.31 -0.26
C VAL A 342 4.64 -17.45 -1.39
N VAL A 343 5.52 -16.91 -2.22
CA VAL A 343 5.16 -15.98 -3.31
C VAL A 343 5.74 -16.36 -4.67
N LEU A 344 4.93 -16.15 -5.71
CA LEU A 344 5.26 -16.24 -7.12
C LEU A 344 5.56 -14.84 -7.68
N HIS A 345 6.77 -14.62 -8.19
CA HIS A 345 7.26 -13.37 -8.80
C HIS A 345 8.19 -13.68 -10.00
N TYR A 346 9.02 -12.76 -10.50
CA TYR A 346 9.73 -12.90 -11.79
C TYR A 346 11.22 -12.49 -11.76
#